data_AF-A0A520JNR0-F1
#
_entry.id   AF-A0A520JNR0-F1
#
_cell.length_a   1.000
_cell.length_b   1.000
_cell.length_c   1.000
_cell.angle_alpha   90.00
_cell.angle_beta   90.00
_cell.angle_gamma   90.00
#
_symmetry.space_group_name_H-M   'P 1'
#
loop_
_entity.id
_entity.type
_entity.pdbx_description
1 polymer ?
#
loop_
_entity_poly.entity_id
_entity_poly.type
_entity_poly.pdbx_seq_one_letter_code
_entity_poly.pdbx_strand_id
1 'polypeptide(L)'
;MRDLRAYCVPFALLALAGLSCGAPATAAPDRTSSRTLDALAECQQVATDAARLSCFDAAAREIASARKSGSLLALDRAAVVERKQQRFGLADAAKNPLGGGEADRLTRVTEVKTTITGVRASSYARYLIQLANNTAWETIEPLTLAPRPGTAVIIKQSGFGGFKALIDGERPVLVKRQR
;
A
#
# COMPACT_ATOMS: atom_id res chain seq x y z
N MET A 1 4.80 -32.76 -80.91
CA MET A 1 4.04 -34.02 -80.88
C MET A 1 4.67 -34.93 -79.84
N ARG A 2 3.83 -35.54 -78.99
CA ARG A 2 4.10 -36.56 -77.96
C ARG A 2 4.44 -36.06 -76.56
N ASP A 3 3.39 -36.04 -75.75
CA ASP A 3 3.40 -36.29 -74.31
C ASP A 3 4.26 -37.51 -73.93
N LEU A 4 4.89 -37.49 -72.74
CA LEU A 4 4.58 -38.42 -71.65
C LEU A 4 5.45 -38.18 -70.39
N ARG A 5 4.73 -38.09 -69.26
CA ARG A 5 4.99 -38.69 -67.93
C ARG A 5 6.21 -38.30 -67.05
N ALA A 6 5.80 -37.80 -65.87
CA ALA A 6 6.13 -38.30 -64.52
C ALA A 6 7.49 -37.97 -63.89
N TYR A 7 7.46 -37.12 -62.85
CA TYR A 7 8.26 -37.23 -61.61
C TYR A 7 7.45 -36.55 -60.47
N CYS A 8 7.04 -37.28 -59.42
CA CYS A 8 7.69 -37.33 -58.08
C CYS A 8 7.56 -35.98 -57.32
N VAL A 9 6.55 -35.78 -56.44
CA VAL A 9 6.53 -36.06 -54.97
C VAL A 9 7.59 -35.23 -54.21
N PRO A 10 7.37 -34.67 -53.00
CA PRO A 10 6.20 -34.07 -52.32
C PRO A 10 6.61 -32.76 -51.57
N PHE A 11 5.90 -32.43 -50.50
CA PHE A 11 6.33 -31.67 -49.32
C PHE A 11 5.99 -30.16 -49.26
N ALA A 12 4.84 -29.92 -48.62
CA ALA A 12 4.41 -28.65 -48.09
C ALA A 12 5.39 -28.12 -47.04
N LEU A 13 5.70 -26.82 -47.14
CA LEU A 13 6.34 -26.03 -46.08
C LEU A 13 5.59 -24.70 -45.98
N LEU A 14 4.73 -24.60 -44.97
CA LEU A 14 3.96 -23.44 -44.56
C LEU A 14 4.38 -23.14 -43.11
N ALA A 15 5.09 -22.04 -42.88
CA ALA A 15 5.40 -21.51 -41.55
C ALA A 15 5.52 -19.98 -41.65
N LEU A 16 4.42 -19.26 -41.43
CA LEU A 16 4.03 -18.57 -40.18
C LEU A 16 4.82 -17.27 -39.91
N ALA A 17 4.15 -16.16 -40.22
CA ALA A 17 4.53 -14.79 -39.89
C ALA A 17 4.40 -14.54 -38.36
N GLY A 18 5.45 -13.97 -37.76
CA GLY A 18 5.52 -13.66 -36.35
C GLY A 18 4.70 -12.43 -35.96
N LEU A 19 3.69 -12.64 -35.13
CA LEU A 19 2.91 -11.60 -34.47
C LEU A 19 3.63 -11.18 -33.17
N SER A 20 4.24 -10.00 -33.15
CA SER A 20 4.95 -9.47 -31.97
C SER A 20 3.94 -8.89 -30.98
N CYS A 21 3.70 -9.60 -29.88
CA CYS A 21 2.87 -9.14 -28.78
C CYS A 21 3.66 -8.12 -27.93
N GLY A 22 3.23 -6.86 -27.91
CA GLY A 22 3.76 -5.84 -27.00
C GLY A 22 3.31 -6.12 -25.57
N ALA A 23 4.26 -6.41 -24.68
CA ALA A 23 3.99 -6.58 -23.25
C ALA A 23 3.63 -5.23 -22.59
N PRO A 24 2.73 -5.20 -21.59
CA PRO A 24 2.42 -3.98 -20.86
C PRO A 24 3.61 -3.60 -19.97
N ALA A 25 4.07 -2.36 -20.09
CA ALA A 25 5.09 -1.80 -19.21
C ALA A 25 4.51 -1.68 -17.80
N THR A 26 4.95 -2.54 -16.90
CA THR A 26 4.71 -2.38 -15.46
C THR A 26 5.66 -1.27 -14.97
N ALA A 27 5.09 -0.14 -14.53
CA ALA A 27 5.85 0.94 -13.92
C ALA A 27 6.50 0.40 -12.64
N ALA A 28 7.80 0.14 -12.70
CA ALA A 28 8.60 -0.19 -11.54
C ALA A 28 8.61 1.01 -10.56
N PRO A 29 8.66 0.77 -9.24
CA PRO A 29 8.80 1.86 -8.28
C PRO A 29 10.03 2.69 -8.63
N ASP A 30 9.89 4.01 -8.52
CA ASP A 30 10.86 4.99 -8.97
C ASP A 30 12.15 4.90 -8.13
N ARG A 31 13.03 3.97 -8.52
CA ARG A 31 14.36 3.67 -7.94
C ARG A 31 15.31 4.87 -8.00
N THR A 32 14.89 5.97 -8.60
CA THR A 32 15.65 7.20 -8.76
C THR A 32 15.72 7.97 -7.44
N SER A 33 14.61 8.04 -6.70
CA SER A 33 14.54 8.82 -5.44
C SER A 33 15.32 8.21 -4.28
N SER A 34 15.44 6.88 -4.20
CA SER A 34 16.25 6.21 -3.17
C SER A 34 17.75 6.44 -3.40
N ARG A 35 18.18 6.41 -4.67
CA ARG A 35 19.58 6.64 -5.05
C ARG A 35 20.09 8.02 -4.64
N THR A 36 19.25 9.04 -4.68
CA THR A 36 19.63 10.40 -4.27
C THR A 36 19.97 10.50 -2.79
N LEU A 37 19.38 9.66 -1.92
CA LEU A 37 19.73 9.61 -0.49
C LEU A 37 20.92 8.67 -0.22
N ASP A 38 21.07 7.59 -1.00
CA ASP A 38 22.19 6.66 -0.91
C ASP A 38 23.56 7.35 -1.12
N ALA A 39 23.59 8.38 -1.99
CA ALA A 39 24.78 9.20 -2.23
C ALA A 39 25.38 9.82 -0.94
N LEU A 40 24.56 10.15 0.06
CA LEU A 40 25.06 10.66 1.34
C LEU A 40 25.82 9.60 2.13
N ALA A 41 25.39 8.33 2.06
CA ALA A 41 26.08 7.22 2.71
C ALA A 41 27.39 6.88 2.00
N GLU A 42 27.42 7.01 0.67
CA GLU A 42 28.64 6.85 -0.13
C GLU A 42 29.68 7.94 0.21
N CYS A 43 29.26 9.20 0.37
CA CYS A 43 30.17 10.28 0.78
C CYS A 43 30.83 10.04 2.15
N GLN A 44 30.19 9.29 3.06
CA GLN A 44 30.80 8.95 4.36
C GLN A 44 32.04 8.06 4.23
N GLN A 45 32.14 7.29 3.14
CA GLN A 45 33.26 6.38 2.89
C GLN A 45 34.49 7.08 2.29
N VAL A 46 34.39 8.37 1.96
CA VAL A 46 35.51 9.15 1.42
C VAL A 46 36.50 9.49 2.53
N ALA A 47 37.77 9.08 2.32
CA ALA A 47 38.81 9.18 3.35
C ALA A 47 39.34 10.61 3.56
N THR A 48 39.44 11.42 2.51
CA THR A 48 40.03 12.77 2.59
C THR A 48 38.94 13.79 2.92
N ASP A 49 39.18 14.61 3.94
CA ASP A 49 38.19 15.59 4.43
C ASP A 49 37.71 16.56 3.35
N ALA A 50 38.64 17.09 2.55
CA ALA A 50 38.30 18.03 1.48
C ALA A 50 37.45 17.39 0.38
N ALA A 51 37.72 16.12 0.01
CA ALA A 51 36.91 15.41 -0.98
C ALA A 51 35.57 14.94 -0.40
N ARG A 52 35.53 14.60 0.89
CA ARG A 52 34.30 14.23 1.58
C ARG A 52 33.34 15.43 1.68
N LEU A 53 33.86 16.61 2.01
CA LEU A 53 33.07 17.84 2.06
C LEU A 53 32.48 18.19 0.69
N SER A 54 33.30 18.14 -0.37
CA SER A 54 32.83 18.43 -1.73
C SER A 54 31.78 17.41 -2.22
N CYS A 55 31.91 16.14 -1.82
CA CYS A 55 30.91 15.09 -2.05
C CYS A 55 29.57 15.44 -1.38
N PHE A 56 29.59 15.78 -0.08
CA PHE A 56 28.38 16.17 0.65
C PHE A 56 27.71 17.41 0.05
N ASP A 57 28.48 18.43 -0.35
CA ASP A 57 27.94 19.64 -0.98
C ASP A 57 27.25 19.33 -2.30
N ALA A 58 27.78 18.41 -3.10
CA ALA A 58 27.17 17.99 -4.36
C ALA A 58 25.84 17.24 -4.12
N ALA A 59 25.85 16.25 -3.21
CA ALA A 59 24.65 15.50 -2.83
C ALA A 59 23.56 16.41 -2.23
N ALA A 60 23.94 17.37 -1.38
CA ALA A 60 23.01 18.34 -0.80
C ALA A 60 22.33 19.21 -1.87
N ARG A 61 23.08 19.67 -2.89
CA ARG A 61 22.52 20.43 -4.02
C ARG A 61 21.54 19.59 -4.83
N GLU A 62 21.86 18.31 -5.08
CA GLU A 62 20.97 17.39 -5.78
C GLU A 62 19.67 17.15 -5.01
N ILE A 63 19.75 16.86 -3.71
CA ILE A 63 18.58 16.69 -2.84
C ILE A 63 17.72 17.96 -2.82
N ALA A 64 18.34 19.14 -2.69
CA ALA A 64 17.63 20.40 -2.70
C ALA A 64 16.89 20.63 -4.05
N SER A 65 17.55 20.33 -5.17
CA SER A 65 16.96 20.39 -6.50
C SER A 65 15.79 19.41 -6.65
N ALA A 66 15.98 18.16 -6.22
CA ALA A 66 14.97 17.10 -6.30
C ALA A 66 13.73 17.40 -5.43
N ARG A 67 13.92 18.00 -4.26
CA ARG A 67 12.80 18.49 -3.44
C ARG A 67 12.07 19.64 -4.13
N LYS A 68 12.79 20.56 -4.76
CA LYS A 68 12.20 21.71 -5.44
C LYS A 68 11.44 21.32 -6.71
N SER A 69 11.94 20.33 -7.47
CA SER A 69 11.29 19.80 -8.67
C SER A 69 10.13 18.84 -8.36
N GLY A 70 10.04 18.36 -7.12
CA GLY A 70 9.07 17.35 -6.71
C GLY A 70 9.48 15.91 -7.04
N SER A 71 10.70 15.68 -7.54
CA SER A 71 11.23 14.32 -7.78
C SER A 71 11.67 13.60 -6.51
N LEU A 72 11.75 14.30 -5.36
CA LEU A 72 11.99 13.72 -4.04
C LEU A 72 10.98 14.26 -3.03
N LEU A 73 10.18 13.36 -2.44
CA LEU A 73 9.27 13.66 -1.34
C LEU A 73 9.75 12.97 -0.07
N ALA A 74 10.01 13.76 0.98
CA ALA A 74 10.26 13.22 2.32
C ALA A 74 8.95 13.23 3.11
N LEU A 75 8.52 12.06 3.55
CA LEU A 75 7.30 11.89 4.35
C LEU A 75 7.66 11.54 5.78
N ASP A 76 6.99 12.22 6.72
CA ASP A 76 7.05 11.81 8.13
C ASP A 76 6.34 10.46 8.31
N ARG A 77 7.03 9.53 8.97
CA ARG A 77 6.52 8.17 9.17
C ARG A 77 5.26 8.15 10.04
N ALA A 78 5.21 8.95 11.11
CA ALA A 78 4.08 8.97 12.01
C ALA A 78 2.83 9.53 11.29
N ALA A 79 2.98 10.58 10.50
CA ALA A 79 1.92 11.13 9.67
C ALA A 79 1.40 10.11 8.64
N VAL A 80 2.29 9.33 8.00
CA VAL A 80 1.88 8.25 7.08
C VAL A 80 1.06 7.18 7.80
N VAL A 81 1.50 6.76 8.99
CA VAL A 81 0.80 5.76 9.80
C VAL A 81 -0.56 6.28 10.27
N GLU A 82 -0.64 7.52 10.76
CA GLU A 82 -1.89 8.14 11.20
C GLU A 82 -2.90 8.19 10.05
N ARG A 83 -2.49 8.65 8.86
CA ARG A 83 -3.35 8.66 7.67
C ARG A 83 -3.81 7.26 7.28
N LYS A 84 -2.94 6.25 7.38
CA LYS A 84 -3.29 4.85 7.14
C LYS A 84 -4.31 4.35 8.18
N GLN A 85 -4.18 4.72 9.46
CA GLN A 85 -5.14 4.37 10.51
C GLN A 85 -6.51 5.01 10.29
N GLN A 86 -6.58 6.28 9.89
CA GLN A 86 -7.84 6.97 9.60
C GLN A 86 -8.58 6.31 8.43
N ARG A 87 -7.83 5.84 7.41
CA ARG A 87 -8.37 5.13 6.24
C ARG A 87 -8.55 3.61 6.45
N PHE A 88 -8.18 3.08 7.61
CA PHE A 88 -8.27 1.65 7.88
C PHE A 88 -9.70 1.14 7.71
N GLY A 89 -9.87 0.11 6.88
CA GLY A 89 -11.18 -0.48 6.59
C GLY A 89 -11.97 0.11 5.43
N LEU A 90 -11.46 1.14 4.76
CA LEU A 90 -12.04 1.60 3.50
C LEU A 90 -11.60 0.70 2.35
N ALA A 91 -12.51 0.34 1.43
CA ALA A 91 -12.22 -0.51 0.28
C ALA A 91 -11.10 0.06 -0.62
N ASP A 92 -11.00 1.39 -0.71
CA ASP A 92 -9.99 2.09 -1.50
C ASP A 92 -8.67 2.35 -0.75
N ALA A 93 -8.54 1.90 0.51
CA ALA A 93 -7.31 2.06 1.29
C ALA A 93 -6.15 1.20 0.77
N ALA A 94 -6.45 0.09 0.09
CA ALA A 94 -5.45 -0.80 -0.50
C ALA A 94 -4.76 -0.20 -1.74
N LYS A 95 -5.38 0.78 -2.40
CA LYS A 95 -4.79 1.51 -3.53
C LYS A 95 -3.90 2.61 -2.96
N ASN A 96 -2.66 2.27 -2.59
CA ASN A 96 -1.67 3.25 -2.20
C ASN A 96 -0.86 3.68 -3.44
N PRO A 97 -1.11 4.87 -4.03
CA PRO A 97 -0.29 5.37 -5.13
C PRO A 97 1.13 5.76 -4.68
N LEU A 98 1.38 5.82 -3.37
CA LEU A 98 2.63 6.31 -2.77
C LEU A 98 3.60 5.20 -2.33
N GLY A 99 3.37 3.92 -2.67
CA GLY A 99 4.46 2.94 -2.62
C GLY A 99 4.14 1.49 -2.24
N GLY A 100 5.16 0.66 -2.50
CA GLY A 100 5.39 -0.71 -2.03
C GLY A 100 6.85 -0.87 -1.58
N GLY A 101 7.26 -2.07 -1.15
CA GLY A 101 8.61 -2.33 -0.60
C GLY A 101 8.71 -2.16 0.92
N GLU A 102 9.93 -1.94 1.44
CA GLU A 102 10.22 -1.97 2.89
C GLU A 102 9.51 -0.86 3.68
N ALA A 103 9.46 0.35 3.13
CA ALA A 103 8.76 1.48 3.76
C ALA A 103 7.26 1.19 3.96
N ASP A 104 6.63 0.48 3.02
CA ASP A 104 5.22 0.08 3.16
C ASP A 104 5.05 -1.02 4.22
N ARG A 105 5.99 -1.97 4.31
CA ARG A 105 6.03 -2.97 5.39
C ARG A 105 6.13 -2.31 6.77
N LEU A 106 7.05 -1.36 6.93
CA LEU A 106 7.29 -0.64 8.19
C LEU A 106 6.15 0.31 8.59
N THR A 107 5.31 0.72 7.64
CA THR A 107 4.15 1.60 7.88
C THR A 107 2.82 0.88 7.73
N ARG A 108 2.82 -0.46 7.66
CA ARG A 108 1.59 -1.25 7.54
C ARG A 108 0.76 -1.13 8.80
N VAL A 109 -0.53 -0.83 8.62
CA VAL A 109 -1.53 -0.81 9.70
C VAL A 109 -2.41 -2.03 9.54
N THR A 110 -2.27 -3.01 10.44
CA THR A 110 -3.10 -4.22 10.49
C THR A 110 -4.16 -4.17 11.59
N GLU A 111 -3.98 -3.26 12.55
CA GLU A 111 -4.88 -2.99 13.64
C GLU A 111 -4.89 -1.50 14.01
N VAL A 112 -6.01 -1.05 14.56
CA VAL A 112 -6.20 0.29 15.10
C VAL A 112 -6.69 0.16 16.54
N LYS A 113 -5.88 0.63 17.48
CA LYS A 113 -6.26 0.76 18.90
C LYS A 113 -6.75 2.17 19.13
N THR A 114 -7.96 2.30 19.63
CA THR A 114 -8.60 3.61 19.85
C THR A 114 -9.68 3.49 20.92
N THR A 115 -10.49 4.54 21.08
CA THR A 115 -11.55 4.63 22.08
C THR A 115 -12.86 4.97 21.40
N ILE A 116 -13.94 4.40 21.91
CA ILE A 116 -15.30 4.72 21.47
C ILE A 116 -15.66 6.11 21.98
N THR A 117 -16.08 7.01 21.09
CA THR A 117 -16.52 8.38 21.42
C THR A 117 -18.03 8.55 21.30
N GLY A 118 -18.70 7.67 20.56
CA GLY A 118 -20.15 7.73 20.40
C GLY A 118 -20.72 6.36 20.05
N VAL A 119 -21.96 6.13 20.46
CA VAL A 119 -22.67 4.86 20.24
C VAL A 119 -24.10 5.17 19.84
N ARG A 120 -24.60 4.50 18.79
CA ARG A 120 -26.01 4.52 18.40
C ARG A 120 -26.48 3.09 18.19
N ALA A 121 -27.66 2.77 18.71
CA ALA A 121 -28.30 1.49 18.42
C ALA A 121 -28.66 1.41 16.92
N SER A 122 -28.48 0.22 16.36
CA SER A 122 -28.97 -0.23 15.06
C SER A 122 -29.99 -1.35 15.30
N SER A 123 -30.43 -2.02 14.23
CA SER A 123 -31.38 -3.13 14.35
C SER A 123 -30.74 -4.38 14.99
N TYR A 124 -31.57 -5.23 15.60
CA TYR A 124 -31.16 -6.55 16.12
C TYR A 124 -29.95 -6.54 17.07
N ALA A 125 -29.93 -5.63 18.06
CA ALA A 125 -28.85 -5.48 19.04
C ALA A 125 -27.47 -5.20 18.42
N ARG A 126 -27.45 -4.60 17.23
CA ARG A 126 -26.25 -4.09 16.57
C ARG A 126 -26.05 -2.63 16.90
N TYR A 127 -24.82 -2.15 16.76
CA TYR A 127 -24.46 -0.78 17.13
C TYR A 127 -23.59 -0.11 16.09
N LEU A 128 -23.86 1.17 15.84
CA LEU A 128 -22.95 2.07 15.17
C LEU A 128 -22.08 2.73 16.24
N ILE A 129 -20.77 2.55 16.13
CA ILE A 129 -19.76 3.09 17.03
C ILE A 129 -18.92 4.14 16.32
N GLN A 130 -18.81 5.31 16.92
CA GLN A 130 -17.89 6.38 16.54
C GLN A 130 -16.63 6.25 17.38
N LEU A 131 -15.47 6.38 16.74
CA LEU A 131 -14.16 6.21 17.35
C LEU A 131 -13.38 7.54 17.40
N ALA A 132 -12.42 7.65 18.31
CA ALA A 132 -11.63 8.87 18.54
C ALA A 132 -10.77 9.29 17.35
N ASN A 133 -10.41 8.35 16.47
CA ASN A 133 -9.70 8.65 15.21
C ASN A 133 -10.65 9.15 14.09
N ASN A 134 -11.83 9.66 14.44
CA ASN A 134 -12.87 10.14 13.52
C ASN A 134 -13.39 9.08 12.55
N THR A 135 -13.45 7.83 13.01
CA THR A 135 -13.94 6.71 12.20
C THR A 135 -15.23 6.12 12.74
N ALA A 136 -16.11 5.67 11.85
CA ALA A 136 -17.38 5.06 12.23
C ALA A 136 -17.45 3.60 11.75
N TRP A 137 -17.95 2.73 12.61
CA TRP A 137 -18.08 1.29 12.34
C TRP A 137 -19.45 0.81 12.80
N GLU A 138 -19.97 -0.21 12.14
CA GLU A 138 -21.20 -0.87 12.56
C GLU A 138 -20.93 -2.35 12.84
N THR A 139 -21.42 -2.85 13.97
CA THR A 139 -21.35 -4.28 14.25
C THR A 139 -22.21 -5.05 13.26
N ILE A 140 -21.74 -6.20 12.80
CA ILE A 140 -22.49 -7.11 11.91
C ILE A 140 -23.27 -8.12 12.75
N GLU A 141 -22.71 -8.49 13.89
CA GLU A 141 -23.28 -9.40 14.87
C GLU A 141 -23.90 -8.61 16.04
N PRO A 142 -24.91 -9.18 16.72
CA PRO A 142 -25.44 -8.61 17.95
C PRO A 142 -24.38 -8.61 19.05
N LEU A 143 -24.40 -7.56 19.89
CA LEU A 143 -23.62 -7.51 21.12
C LEU A 143 -24.47 -8.00 22.30
N THR A 144 -23.80 -8.53 23.33
CA THR A 144 -24.46 -8.92 24.58
C THR A 144 -24.76 -7.70 25.45
N LEU A 145 -23.87 -6.71 25.45
CA LEU A 145 -23.97 -5.44 26.16
C LEU A 145 -23.82 -4.27 25.18
N ALA A 146 -24.53 -3.19 25.48
CA ALA A 146 -24.37 -1.94 24.75
C ALA A 146 -22.96 -1.36 24.98
N PRO A 147 -22.20 -1.00 23.93
CA PRO A 147 -20.92 -0.33 24.07
C PRO A 147 -21.08 1.02 24.78
N ARG A 148 -20.07 1.43 25.52
CA ARG A 148 -20.06 2.73 26.21
C ARG A 148 -19.00 3.65 25.62
N PRO A 149 -19.29 4.96 25.44
CA PRO A 149 -18.25 5.94 25.20
C PRO A 149 -17.18 5.91 26.30
N GLY A 150 -15.93 6.10 25.92
CA GLY A 150 -14.77 5.98 26.80
C GLY A 150 -14.14 4.57 26.84
N THR A 151 -14.83 3.55 26.33
CA THR A 151 -14.30 2.17 26.29
C THR A 151 -13.25 2.01 25.20
N ALA A 152 -12.14 1.32 25.52
CA ALA A 152 -11.11 0.97 24.56
C ALA A 152 -11.64 -0.05 23.53
N VAL A 153 -11.21 0.11 22.28
CA VAL A 153 -11.56 -0.81 21.19
C VAL A 153 -10.37 -1.03 20.28
N ILE A 154 -10.19 -2.28 19.85
CA ILE A 154 -9.20 -2.66 18.84
C ILE A 154 -9.94 -3.13 17.60
N ILE A 155 -9.76 -2.43 16.48
CA ILE A 155 -10.25 -2.88 15.18
C ILE A 155 -9.09 -3.55 14.45
N LYS A 156 -9.25 -4.81 14.04
CA LYS A 156 -8.22 -5.57 13.32
C LYS A 156 -8.77 -6.30 12.11
N GLN A 157 -7.90 -6.60 11.16
CA GLN A 157 -8.27 -7.40 9.99
C GLN A 157 -8.65 -8.83 10.41
N SER A 158 -9.73 -9.35 9.82
CA SER A 158 -10.18 -10.73 10.03
C SER A 158 -9.48 -11.70 9.06
N GLY A 159 -9.32 -12.96 9.46
CA GLY A 159 -8.63 -13.99 8.66
C GLY A 159 -9.32 -14.37 7.35
N PHE A 160 -10.60 -14.03 7.18
CA PHE A 160 -11.40 -14.37 5.98
C PHE A 160 -11.84 -13.13 5.18
N GLY A 161 -11.11 -12.02 5.33
CA GLY A 161 -11.55 -10.72 4.82
C GLY A 161 -12.51 -10.02 5.78
N GLY A 162 -12.56 -8.68 5.69
CA GLY A 162 -13.30 -7.84 6.63
C GLY A 162 -12.54 -7.56 7.94
N PHE A 163 -13.27 -7.06 8.94
CA PHE A 163 -12.70 -6.53 10.18
C PHE A 163 -13.44 -7.07 11.40
N LYS A 164 -12.73 -7.15 12.52
CA LYS A 164 -13.28 -7.49 13.83
C LYS A 164 -12.98 -6.38 14.82
N ALA A 165 -13.94 -6.08 15.68
CA ALA A 165 -13.75 -5.23 16.84
C ALA A 165 -13.57 -6.09 18.09
N LEU A 166 -12.57 -5.75 18.90
CA LEU A 166 -12.42 -6.22 20.26
C LEU A 166 -12.83 -5.05 21.15
N ILE A 167 -14.03 -5.15 21.71
CA ILE A 167 -14.58 -4.19 22.66
C ILE A 167 -14.45 -4.83 24.04
N ASP A 168 -14.03 -4.06 25.03
CA ASP A 168 -13.89 -4.58 26.39
C ASP A 168 -15.22 -5.15 26.92
N GLY A 169 -15.18 -6.31 27.56
CA GLY A 169 -16.37 -7.04 28.03
C GLY A 169 -17.16 -7.79 26.95
N GLU A 170 -16.72 -7.78 25.69
CA GLU A 170 -17.38 -8.48 24.58
C GLU A 170 -16.47 -9.51 23.92
N ARG A 171 -17.09 -10.51 23.29
CA ARG A 171 -16.36 -11.38 22.37
C ARG A 171 -15.94 -10.59 21.13
N PRO A 172 -14.87 -10.97 20.41
CA PRO A 172 -14.56 -10.35 19.13
C PRO A 172 -15.73 -10.49 18.14
N VAL A 173 -16.22 -9.36 17.61
CA VAL A 173 -17.35 -9.33 16.67
C VAL A 173 -16.95 -8.79 15.32
N LEU A 174 -17.57 -9.30 14.26
CA LEU A 174 -17.41 -8.74 12.92
C LEU A 174 -18.00 -7.32 12.85
N VAL A 175 -17.27 -6.44 12.18
CA VAL A 175 -17.66 -5.03 11.98
C VAL A 175 -17.49 -4.62 10.53
N LYS A 176 -18.33 -3.69 10.09
CA LYS A 176 -18.28 -3.03 8.80
C LYS A 176 -17.89 -1.57 8.99
N ARG A 177 -16.95 -1.09 8.17
CA ARG A 177 -16.59 0.32 8.11
C ARG A 177 -17.74 1.14 7.50
N GLN A 178 -18.16 2.21 8.17
CA GLN A 178 -19.07 3.20 7.59
C GLN A 178 -18.25 4.28 6.86
N ARG A 179 -18.82 4.79 5.77
CA ARG A 179 -18.20 5.83 4.93
C ARG A 179 -18.34 7.20 5.56
#